data_AF-A0A6V7L7U5-F1
#
_entry.id   AF-A0A6V7L7U5-F1
#
_cell.length_a   1.000
_cell.length_b   1.000
_cell.length_c   1.000
_cell.angle_alpha   90.00
_cell.angle_beta   90.00
_cell.angle_gamma   90.00
#
_symmetry.space_group_name_H-M   'P 1'
#
loop_
_entity.id
_entity.type
_entity.pdbx_description
1 polymer ?
#
loop_
_entity_poly.entity_id
_entity_poly.type
_entity_poly.pdbx_seq_one_letter_code
_entity_poly.pdbx_strand_id
1 'polypeptide(L)'
;LWNAYKKIHKFSGVISYFSTQQWTFRNDNTMKLWDKLSPVDRKLFYFNMADLCWRDYFYYHIRGLRVFLVKDPLNTVDVGRKKYIK
;
A
#
# COMPACT_ATOMS: atom_id res chain seq x y z
N LEU A 1 -20.83 -17.19 -8.98
CA LEU A 1 -20.42 -15.87 -9.52
C LEU A 1 -21.37 -14.74 -9.12
N TRP A 2 -22.69 -14.85 -9.38
CA TRP A 2 -23.69 -13.82 -9.04
C TRP A 2 -23.63 -13.29 -7.59
N ASN A 3 -23.51 -14.18 -6.61
CA ASN A 3 -23.41 -13.78 -5.20
C ASN A 3 -22.14 -12.99 -4.88
N ALA A 4 -21.03 -13.26 -5.58
CA ALA A 4 -19.80 -12.49 -5.42
C ALA A 4 -19.95 -11.09 -6.01
N TYR A 5 -20.56 -10.96 -7.21
CA TYR A 5 -20.86 -9.67 -7.82
C TYR A 5 -21.75 -8.80 -6.92
N LYS A 6 -22.82 -9.36 -6.33
CA LYS A 6 -23.66 -8.63 -5.37
C LYS A 6 -22.87 -8.07 -4.18
N LYS A 7 -21.95 -8.86 -3.62
CA LYS A 7 -21.09 -8.42 -2.51
C LYS A 7 -20.14 -7.30 -2.93
N ILE A 8 -19.48 -7.46 -4.08
CA ILE A 8 -18.56 -6.45 -4.63
C ILE A 8 -19.30 -5.14 -4.91
N HIS A 9 -20.46 -5.19 -5.55
CA HIS A 9 -21.24 -4.00 -5.88
C HIS A 9 -21.71 -3.26 -4.64
N LYS A 10 -22.21 -4.00 -3.63
CA LYS A 10 -22.61 -3.42 -2.35
C LYS A 10 -21.43 -2.73 -1.66
N PHE A 11 -20.29 -3.41 -1.56
CA PHE A 11 -19.11 -2.86 -0.92
C PHE A 11 -18.59 -1.63 -1.67
N SER A 12 -18.50 -1.70 -3.00
CA SER A 12 -18.12 -0.56 -3.85
C SER A 12 -19.03 0.65 -3.63
N GLY A 13 -20.34 0.44 -3.47
CA GLY A 13 -21.28 1.52 -3.14
C GLY A 13 -20.96 2.16 -1.79
N VAL A 14 -20.72 1.33 -0.76
CA VAL A 14 -20.40 1.79 0.60
C VAL A 14 -19.11 2.60 0.66
N ILE A 15 -18.07 2.19 -0.06
CA ILE A 15 -16.76 2.87 -0.01
C ILE A 15 -16.63 4.02 -1.02
N SER A 16 -17.60 4.20 -1.93
CA SER A 16 -17.48 5.13 -3.06
C SER A 16 -17.13 6.55 -2.60
N TYR A 17 -17.86 7.06 -1.61
CA TYR A 17 -17.61 8.39 -1.04
C TYR A 17 -16.15 8.59 -0.59
N PHE A 18 -15.54 7.58 0.04
CA PHE A 18 -14.17 7.68 0.53
C PHE A 18 -13.12 7.47 -0.57
N SER A 19 -13.45 6.71 -1.61
CA SER A 19 -12.49 6.25 -2.62
C SER A 19 -12.50 7.07 -3.92
N THR A 20 -13.56 7.82 -4.20
CA THR A 20 -13.69 8.56 -5.47
C THR A 20 -13.54 10.08 -5.33
N GLN A 21 -13.39 10.59 -4.10
CA GLN A 21 -13.23 12.01 -3.85
C GLN A 21 -11.77 12.42 -3.83
N GLN A 22 -11.50 13.70 -4.08
CA GLN A 22 -10.19 14.28 -3.89
C GLN A 22 -10.01 14.71 -2.43
N TRP A 23 -8.94 14.22 -1.81
CA TRP A 23 -8.61 14.49 -0.43
C TRP A 23 -7.30 15.25 -0.36
N THR A 24 -7.32 16.40 0.29
CA THR A 24 -6.11 17.13 0.65
C THR A 24 -5.69 16.72 2.05
N PHE A 25 -4.66 15.87 2.13
CA PHE A 25 -4.06 15.49 3.41
C PHE A 25 -3.01 16.53 3.82
N ARG A 26 -3.13 17.07 5.03
CA ARG A 26 -2.15 17.99 5.61
C ARG A 26 -1.31 17.26 6.65
N ASN A 27 0.00 17.46 6.61
CA ASN A 27 0.97 16.86 7.54
C ASN A 27 1.97 17.89 8.11
N ASP A 28 1.57 19.17 8.18
CA ASP A 28 2.43 20.29 8.53
C ASP A 28 3.20 20.09 9.84
N ASN A 29 2.54 19.53 10.87
CA ASN A 29 3.17 19.25 12.16
C ASN A 29 4.22 18.14 12.08
N THR A 30 4.00 17.13 11.26
CA THR A 30 4.96 16.04 11.04
C THR A 30 6.21 16.56 10.33
N MET A 31 6.04 17.42 9.33
CA MET A 31 7.18 18.07 8.64
C MET A 31 7.96 18.97 9.59
N LYS A 32 7.27 19.83 10.37
CA LYS A 32 7.92 20.67 11.39
C LYS A 32 8.66 19.86 12.44
N LEU A 33 8.14 18.69 12.81
CA LEU A 33 8.83 17.78 13.75
C LEU A 33 10.10 17.24 13.11
N TRP A 34 10.02 16.73 11.88
CA TRP A 34 11.17 16.24 11.12
C TRP A 34 12.28 17.29 11.03
N ASP A 35 11.91 18.54 10.73
CA ASP A 35 12.87 19.64 10.60
C ASP A 35 13.61 19.96 11.89
N LYS A 36 12.98 19.72 13.04
CA LYS A 36 13.58 19.94 14.37
C LYS A 36 14.48 18.80 14.84
N LEU A 37 14.40 17.62 14.23
CA LEU A 37 15.21 16.47 14.64
C LEU A 37 16.68 16.67 14.28
N SER A 38 17.54 16.23 15.20
CA SER A 38 18.98 16.15 14.95
C SER A 38 19.28 15.14 13.82
N PRO A 39 20.42 15.26 13.12
CA PRO A 39 20.81 14.27 12.11
C PRO A 39 20.86 12.83 12.65
N VAL A 40 21.21 12.67 13.94
CA VAL A 40 21.25 11.36 14.60
C VAL A 40 19.83 10.81 14.76
N ASP A 41 18.90 11.62 15.26
CA ASP A 41 17.52 11.19 15.47
C ASP A 41 16.79 10.90 14.16
N ARG A 42 17.06 11.69 13.11
CA ARG A 42 16.52 11.42 11.77
C ARG A 42 16.95 10.06 11.22
N LYS A 43 18.17 9.63 11.53
CA LYS A 43 18.69 8.32 11.13
C LYS A 43 18.09 7.19 11.96
N LEU A 44 17.91 7.39 13.26
CA LEU A 44 17.32 6.40 14.17
C LEU A 44 15.81 6.22 13.93
N PHE A 45 15.10 7.31 13.65
CA PHE A 45 13.66 7.37 13.48
C PHE A 45 13.32 7.89 12.09
N TYR A 46 13.54 7.06 11.07
CA TYR A 46 13.27 7.45 9.70
C TYR A 46 11.77 7.41 9.37
N PHE A 47 11.14 8.59 9.28
CA PHE A 47 9.73 8.73 8.91
C PHE A 47 9.46 9.80 7.84
N ASN A 48 10.51 10.25 7.13
CA ASN A 48 10.33 11.14 5.98
C ASN A 48 9.82 10.37 4.77
N MET A 49 8.57 10.63 4.39
CA MET A 49 7.94 9.97 3.24
C MET A 49 8.48 10.47 1.89
N ALA A 50 9.13 11.64 1.84
CA ALA A 50 9.71 12.17 0.61
C ALA A 50 10.90 11.33 0.11
N ASP A 51 11.64 10.73 1.04
CA ASP A 51 12.86 9.97 0.76
C ASP A 51 12.56 8.46 0.58
N LEU A 52 11.30 8.03 0.76
CA LEU A 52 10.91 6.63 0.65
C LEU A 52 11.01 6.14 -0.81
N CYS A 53 11.79 5.08 -1.05
CA CYS A 53 11.79 4.41 -2.34
C CYS A 53 10.49 3.59 -2.51
N TRP A 54 9.49 4.19 -3.15
CA TRP A 54 8.17 3.57 -3.36
C TRP A 54 8.23 2.24 -4.11
N ARG A 55 9.15 2.11 -5.09
CA ARG A 55 9.33 0.87 -5.85
C ARG A 55 9.70 -0.29 -4.92
N ASP A 56 10.68 -0.07 -4.05
CA ASP A 56 11.18 -1.10 -3.16
C ASP A 56 10.15 -1.38 -2.04
N TYR A 57 9.52 -0.32 -1.52
CA TYR A 57 8.42 -0.45 -0.57
C TYR A 57 7.33 -1.38 -1.08
N PHE A 58 6.77 -1.12 -2.27
CA PHE A 58 5.71 -1.96 -2.83
C PHE A 58 6.22 -3.36 -3.20
N TYR A 59 7.45 -3.48 -3.69
CA TYR A 59 8.06 -4.77 -4.01
C TYR A 59 8.09 -5.71 -2.80
N TYR A 60 8.58 -5.24 -1.66
CA TYR A 60 8.62 -6.04 -0.43
C TYR A 60 7.24 -6.18 0.20
N HIS A 61 6.45 -5.10 0.24
CA HIS A 61 5.14 -5.09 0.86
C HIS A 61 4.18 -6.10 0.21
N ILE A 62 4.06 -6.10 -1.12
CA ILE A 62 3.16 -7.00 -1.85
C ILE A 62 3.57 -8.46 -1.67
N ARG A 63 4.88 -8.74 -1.64
CA ARG A 63 5.38 -10.11 -1.38
C ARG A 63 5.11 -10.57 0.06
N GLY A 64 5.28 -9.67 1.03
CA GLY A 64 4.92 -9.93 2.41
C GLY A 64 3.44 -10.27 2.55
N LEU A 65 2.55 -9.44 1.98
CA LEU A 65 1.11 -9.73 1.96
C LEU A 65 0.79 -11.08 1.32
N ARG A 66 1.39 -11.38 0.17
CA ARG A 66 1.17 -12.64 -0.55
C ARG A 66 1.50 -13.85 0.34
N VAL A 67 2.69 -13.88 0.93
CA VAL A 67 3.16 -15.03 1.71
C VAL A 67 2.45 -15.13 3.05
N PHE A 68 2.31 -14.02 3.77
CA PHE A 68 1.88 -14.05 5.16
C PHE A 68 0.37 -13.87 5.35
N LEU A 69 -0.29 -13.05 4.55
CA LEU A 69 -1.74 -12.82 4.66
C LEU A 69 -2.52 -13.75 3.73
N VAL A 70 -2.13 -13.81 2.46
CA VAL A 70 -2.83 -14.60 1.43
C VAL A 70 -2.43 -16.08 1.48
N LYS A 71 -1.30 -16.40 2.13
CA LYS A 71 -0.75 -17.77 2.24
C LYS A 71 -0.40 -18.38 0.88
N ASP A 72 0.02 -17.55 -0.06
CA ASP A 72 0.42 -17.97 -1.41
C ASP A 72 1.96 -17.86 -1.57
N PRO A 73 2.69 -18.98 -1.73
CA PRO A 73 4.15 -18.96 -1.84
C PRO A 73 4.67 -18.20 -3.08
N LEU A 74 5.96 -17.84 -3.09
CA LEU A 74 6.55 -17.10 -4.21
C LEU A 74 6.77 -17.95 -5.47
N ASN A 75 6.89 -19.28 -5.35
CA ASN A 75 7.10 -20.16 -6.50
C ASN A 75 5.88 -20.26 -7.44
N THR A 76 4.70 -19.82 -6.99
CA THR A 76 3.48 -19.79 -7.81
C THR A 76 3.40 -18.54 -8.72
N VAL A 77 4.31 -17.56 -8.54
CA VAL A 77 4.30 -16.29 -9.28
C VAL A 77 4.43 -16.51 -10.79
N ASP A 78 5.31 -17.40 -11.23
CA ASP A 78 5.51 -17.65 -12.67
C ASP A 78 4.32 -18.37 -13.31
N VAL A 79 3.65 -19.25 -12.56
CA VAL A 79 2.39 -19.88 -12.98
C VAL A 79 1.31 -18.80 -13.16
N GLY A 80 1.22 -17.88 -12.20
CA GLY A 80 0.33 -16.72 -12.27
C GLY A 80 0.60 -15.85 -13.50
N ARG A 81 1.87 -15.51 -13.77
CA ARG A 81 2.24 -14.69 -14.94
C ARG A 81 1.79 -15.29 -16.26
N LYS A 82 2.00 -16.61 -16.46
CA LYS A 82 1.55 -17.32 -17.66
C LYS A 82 0.04 -17.21 -17.91
N LYS A 83 -0.77 -17.05 -16.86
CA LYS A 83 -2.23 -16.90 -16.97
C LYS A 83 -2.67 -15.53 -17.50
N TYR A 84 -1.87 -14.48 -17.27
CA TYR A 84 -2.20 -13.10 -17.65
C TYR A 84 -1.44 -12.60 -18.89
N ILE A 85 -0.43 -13.34 -19.36
CA ILE A 85 0.16 -13.16 -20.68
C ILE A 85 -0.77 -13.87 -21.68
N LYS A 86 -1.76 -13.14 -22.18
CA LYS A 86 -2.60 -13.50 -23.33
C LYS A 86 -2.63 -12.32 -24.29
#